data_AF-A0A317GTW4-F1
#
_entry.id   AF-A0A317GTW4-F1
#
_cell.length_a   1.000
_cell.length_b   1.000
_cell.length_c   1.000
_cell.angle_alpha   90.00
_cell.angle_beta   90.00
_cell.angle_gamma   90.00
#
_symmetry.space_group_name_H-M   'P 1'
#
loop_
_entity.id
_entity.type
_entity.pdbx_description
1 polymer ?
#
loop_
_entity_poly.entity_id
_entity_poly.type
_entity_poly.pdbx_seq_one_letter_code
_entity_poly.pdbx_strand_id
1 'polypeptide(L)'
;MAFEAGHSKIGGRIKGVPNRNTIELRTMLREALEKEVQNLPQYLDSITDTKMKIELLIKLMPYVFPKMQTIDLVDAKEKDPLEWI
;
A
#
# COMPACT_ATOMS: atom_id res chain seq x y z
N MET A 1 -16.21 -40.46 3.77
CA MET A 1 -15.16 -40.89 2.81
C MET A 1 -14.10 -39.81 2.78
N ALA A 2 -12.85 -40.14 3.11
CA ALA A 2 -11.72 -39.23 3.04
C ALA A 2 -11.19 -39.16 1.60
N PHE A 3 -10.58 -38.02 1.23
CA PHE A 3 -9.96 -37.87 -0.08
C PHE A 3 -8.69 -38.74 -0.15
N GLU A 4 -8.63 -39.70 -1.07
CA GLU A 4 -7.46 -40.58 -1.22
C GLU A 4 -6.28 -39.82 -1.84
N ALA A 5 -5.09 -40.01 -1.30
CA ALA A 5 -3.87 -39.35 -1.74
C ALA A 5 -3.49 -39.83 -3.15
N GLY A 6 -3.52 -38.93 -4.14
CA GLY A 6 -3.20 -39.24 -5.54
C GLY A 6 -4.18 -38.69 -6.57
N HIS A 7 -5.38 -38.28 -6.16
CA HIS A 7 -6.34 -37.64 -7.06
C HIS A 7 -6.11 -36.13 -7.17
N SER A 8 -6.13 -35.60 -8.41
CA SER A 8 -6.17 -34.15 -8.65
C SER A 8 -7.51 -33.59 -8.18
N LYS A 9 -7.49 -32.43 -7.52
CA LYS A 9 -8.70 -31.78 -7.01
C LYS A 9 -9.63 -31.42 -8.18
N ILE A 10 -10.77 -32.08 -8.28
CA ILE A 10 -11.78 -31.82 -9.33
C ILE A 10 -12.82 -30.85 -8.75
N GLY A 11 -12.53 -29.55 -8.81
CA GLY A 11 -13.43 -28.48 -8.37
C GLY A 11 -13.17 -27.90 -6.97
N GLY A 12 -14.07 -27.00 -6.55
CA GLY A 12 -13.98 -26.22 -5.32
C GLY A 12 -13.28 -24.86 -5.51
N ARG A 13 -13.05 -24.14 -4.40
CA ARG A 13 -12.38 -22.83 -4.43
C ARG A 13 -10.96 -22.95 -4.97
N ILE A 14 -10.67 -22.20 -6.04
CA ILE A 14 -9.34 -22.13 -6.66
C ILE A 14 -8.38 -21.40 -5.70
N LYS A 15 -7.21 -22.00 -5.45
CA LYS A 15 -6.16 -21.41 -4.61
C LYS A 15 -5.67 -20.12 -5.26
N GLY A 16 -5.66 -19.02 -4.50
CA GLY A 16 -5.29 -17.68 -4.99
C GLY A 16 -6.49 -16.76 -5.29
N VAL A 17 -7.70 -17.31 -5.47
CA VAL A 17 -8.90 -16.48 -5.60
C VAL A 17 -9.34 -16.02 -4.21
N PRO A 18 -9.40 -14.68 -3.96
CA PRO A 18 -9.84 -14.15 -2.69
C PRO A 18 -11.31 -14.52 -2.42
N ASN A 19 -11.68 -14.63 -1.14
CA ASN A 19 -13.05 -14.91 -0.75
C ASN A 19 -13.96 -13.78 -1.26
N ARG A 20 -15.11 -14.11 -1.86
CA ARG A 20 -16.07 -13.13 -2.39
C ARG A 20 -16.44 -12.07 -1.36
N ASN A 21 -16.70 -12.48 -0.12
CA ASN A 21 -17.03 -11.57 0.97
C ASN A 21 -15.88 -10.60 1.29
N THR A 22 -14.63 -11.05 1.17
CA THR A 22 -13.45 -10.20 1.37
C THR A 22 -13.28 -9.21 0.23
N ILE A 23 -13.64 -9.58 -1.00
CA ILE A 23 -13.61 -8.68 -2.16
C ILE A 23 -14.68 -7.60 -1.97
N GLU A 24 -15.92 -7.99 -1.73
CA GLU A 24 -17.05 -7.06 -1.54
C GLU A 24 -16.78 -6.05 -0.42
N LEU A 25 -16.32 -6.53 0.75
CA LEU A 25 -15.99 -5.65 1.87
C LEU A 25 -14.81 -4.72 1.54
N ARG A 26 -13.78 -5.22 0.85
CA ARG A 26 -12.63 -4.39 0.41
C ARG A 26 -13.07 -3.33 -0.59
N THR A 27 -13.99 -3.65 -1.49
CA THR A 27 -14.56 -2.71 -2.45
C THR A 27 -15.34 -1.60 -1.74
N MET A 28 -16.24 -1.96 -0.83
CA MET A 28 -17.01 -0.98 -0.05
C MET A 28 -16.10 -0.06 0.78
N LEU A 29 -15.06 -0.61 1.43
CA LEU A 29 -14.08 0.19 2.17
C LEU A 29 -13.29 1.12 1.25
N ARG A 30 -12.88 0.65 0.07
CA ARG A 30 -12.19 1.49 -0.92
C ARG A 30 -13.08 2.65 -1.35
N GLU A 31 -14.32 2.38 -1.71
CA GLU A 31 -15.28 3.41 -2.15
C GLU A 31 -15.52 4.46 -1.06
N ALA A 32 -15.69 4.02 0.19
CA ALA A 32 -15.82 4.92 1.32
C ALA A 32 -14.58 5.82 1.49
N LEU A 33 -13.38 5.23 1.45
CA LEU A 33 -12.13 5.99 1.57
C LEU A 33 -11.92 6.95 0.39
N GLU A 34 -12.20 6.54 -0.84
CA GLU A 34 -12.11 7.40 -2.02
C GLU A 34 -13.03 8.61 -1.90
N LYS A 35 -14.26 8.40 -1.43
CA LYS A 35 -15.20 9.49 -1.17
C LYS A 35 -14.70 10.46 -0.10
N GLU A 36 -14.15 9.96 1.00
CA GLU A 36 -13.59 10.83 2.05
C GLU A 36 -12.39 11.63 1.54
N VAL A 37 -11.51 11.01 0.74
CA VAL A 37 -10.36 11.71 0.13
C VAL A 37 -10.83 12.81 -0.83
N GLN A 38 -11.89 12.59 -1.61
CA GLN A 38 -12.48 13.62 -2.47
C GLN A 38 -13.05 14.80 -1.70
N ASN A 39 -13.61 14.57 -0.51
CA ASN A 39 -14.20 15.61 0.36
C ASN A 39 -13.19 16.30 1.28
N LEU A 40 -11.92 15.85 1.31
CA LEU A 40 -10.87 16.46 2.14
C LEU A 40 -10.74 17.99 1.98
N PRO A 41 -10.81 18.58 0.76
CA PRO A 41 -10.74 20.03 0.62
C PRO A 41 -11.83 20.77 1.40
N GLN A 42 -13.08 20.29 1.29
CA GLN A 42 -14.22 20.86 1.99
C GLN A 42 -14.06 20.74 3.51
N TYR A 43 -13.55 19.59 4.00
CA TYR A 43 -13.27 19.43 5.43
C TYR A 43 -12.18 20.39 5.91
N LEU A 44 -11.09 20.55 5.16
CA LEU A 44 -10.02 21.50 5.50
C LEU A 44 -10.49 22.96 5.49
N ASP A 45 -11.46 23.31 4.66
CA ASP A 45 -12.05 24.65 4.63
C ASP A 45 -13.05 24.88 5.75
N SER A 46 -13.69 23.82 6.26
CA SER A 46 -14.59 23.90 7.42
C SER A 46 -13.87 24.10 8.76
N ILE A 47 -12.55 23.89 8.82
CA ILE A 47 -11.76 24.07 10.05
C ILE A 47 -11.53 25.56 10.32
N THR A 48 -12.15 26.07 11.39
CA THR A 48 -11.99 27.45 11.84
C THR A 48 -10.66 27.71 12.54
N ASP A 49 -10.10 26.71 13.23
CA ASP A 49 -8.81 26.85 13.92
C ASP A 49 -7.63 26.64 12.96
N THR A 50 -6.93 27.73 12.66
CA THR A 50 -5.74 27.76 11.80
C THR A 50 -4.64 26.82 12.29
N LYS A 51 -4.43 26.68 13.61
CA LYS A 51 -3.36 25.82 14.15
C LYS A 51 -3.62 24.36 13.82
N MET A 52 -4.85 23.91 14.03
CA MET A 52 -5.28 22.55 13.70
C MET A 52 -5.22 22.29 12.19
N LYS A 53 -5.61 23.25 11.36
CA LYS A 53 -5.50 23.16 9.88
C LYS A 53 -4.05 22.93 9.44
N ILE A 54 -3.11 23.70 9.99
CA ILE A 54 -1.68 23.56 9.69
C ILE A 54 -1.16 22.17 10.13
N GLU A 55 -1.51 21.71 11.33
CA GLU A 55 -1.08 20.39 11.82
C GLU A 55 -1.58 19.25 10.91
N LEU A 56 -2.83 19.32 10.46
CA LEU A 56 -3.41 18.37 9.51
C LEU A 56 -2.67 18.37 8.18
N LEU A 57 -2.35 19.56 7.64
CA LEU A 57 -1.55 19.68 6.41
C LEU A 57 -0.17 19.03 6.58
N ILE A 58 0.52 19.29 7.70
CA ILE A 58 1.82 18.66 8.01
C ILE A 58 1.72 17.14 8.03
N LYS A 59 0.63 16.57 8.58
CA LYS A 59 0.41 15.11 8.58
C LYS A 59 0.14 14.54 7.19
N LEU A 60 -0.39 15.34 6.26
CA LEU A 60 -0.64 14.94 4.88
C LEU A 60 0.60 15.07 3.97
N MET A 61 1.53 15.97 4.30
CA MET A 61 2.76 16.20 3.53
C MET A 61 3.55 14.92 3.18
N PRO A 62 3.75 13.94 4.08
CA PRO A 62 4.56 12.74 3.79
C PRO A 62 3.99 11.83 2.70
N TYR A 63 2.71 12.02 2.33
CA TYR A 63 2.05 11.26 1.28
C TYR A 63 2.12 11.95 -0.09
N VAL A 64 2.46 13.24 -0.11
CA VAL A 64 2.63 14.05 -1.34
C VAL A 64 4.10 14.16 -1.69
N PHE A 65 4.96 14.40 -0.70
CA PHE A 65 6.38 14.55 -0.93
C PHE A 65 7.09 13.20 -0.92
N PRO A 66 8.03 12.97 -1.86
CA PRO A 66 8.86 11.78 -1.81
C PRO A 66 9.68 11.77 -0.52
N LYS A 67 9.68 10.65 0.19
CA LYS A 67 10.60 10.45 1.31
C LYS A 67 12.02 10.38 0.73
N MET A 68 12.89 11.30 1.14
CA MET A 68 14.30 11.23 0.77
C MET A 68 14.88 9.90 1.27
N GLN A 69 15.30 9.05 0.33
CA GLN A 69 16.07 7.86 0.65
C GLN A 69 17.52 8.29 0.86
N THR A 70 18.07 8.02 2.04
CA THR A 70 19.51 8.11 2.25
C THR A 70 20.17 7.03 1.42
N ILE A 71 20.95 7.44 0.42
CA ILE A 71 21.78 6.51 -0.34
C ILE A 71 22.97 6.19 0.55
N ASP A 72 22.98 4.99 1.13
CA ASP A 72 24.18 4.44 1.75
C ASP A 72 25.15 4.08 0.62
N LEU A 73 26.24 4.83 0.50
CA LEU A 73 27.31 4.62 -0.48
C LEU A 73 28.12 3.35 -0.17
N VAL A 74 27.48 2.18 -0.09
CA VAL A 74 28.13 0.91 0.30
C VAL A 74 28.59 0.09 -0.92
N ASP A 75 28.14 0.42 -2.13
CA ASP A 75 28.50 -0.31 -3.35
C ASP A 75 29.53 0.39 -4.25
N ALA A 76 30.27 1.37 -3.74
CA ALA A 76 31.57 1.73 -4.32
C ALA A 76 32.65 0.72 -3.87
N LYS A 77 32.37 -0.59 -3.98
CA LYS A 77 33.45 -1.57 -4.09
C LYS A 77 34.02 -1.41 -5.48
N GLU A 78 35.04 -0.57 -5.55
CA GLU A 78 36.04 -0.54 -6.60
C GLU A 78 36.34 -1.99 -7.00
N LYS A 79 35.88 -2.40 -8.18
CA LYS A 79 36.26 -3.69 -8.76
C LYS A 79 37.77 -3.62 -8.92
N ASP A 80 38.49 -4.38 -8.11
CA ASP A 80 39.93 -4.47 -8.16
C ASP A 80 40.33 -4.85 -9.60
N PRO A 81 41.12 -4.02 -10.32
CA PRO A 81 41.45 -4.23 -11.74
C PRO A 81 42.28 -5.49 -12.03
N LEU A 82 42.48 -6.38 -11.06
CA LEU A 82 43.34 -7.56 -11.14
C LEU A 82 42.56 -8.89 -11.20
N GLU A 83 41.22 -8.86 -11.15
CA GLU A 83 40.38 -10.08 -11.30
C GLU A 83 40.33 -10.65 -12.74
N TRP A 84 41.10 -10.09 -13.69
CA TRP A 84 41.15 -10.54 -15.09
C TRP A 84 42.50 -11.16 -15.52
N ILE A 85 43.43 -11.39 -14.60
CA ILE A 85 44.70 -12.09 -14.87
C ILE A 85 44.69 -13.46 -14.20
#